data_AF-A0A843FR96-F1
#
_entry.id   AF-A0A843FR96-F1
#
_cell.length_a   1.000
_cell.length_b   1.000
_cell.length_c   1.000
_cell.angle_alpha   90.00
_cell.angle_beta   90.00
_cell.angle_gamma   90.00
#
_symmetry.space_group_name_H-M   'P 1'
#
loop_
_entity.id
_entity.type
_entity.pdbx_description
1 polymer ?
#
loop_
_entity_poly.entity_id
_entity_poly.type
_entity_poly.pdbx_seq_one_letter_code
_entity_poly.pdbx_strand_id
1 'polypeptide(L)'
;MVTSDFIDAPTISQVLKWLRDEKKIHFEFVAAAYGYNVIISQTPDAGGTDYYYTHMNDDGPNDGGAWDRFEEAALYCIEYVLDNLI
;
A
#
# COMPACT_ATOMS: atom_id res chain seq x y z
N MET A 1 -30.62 -8.83 -5.50
CA MET A 1 -30.57 -8.17 -4.17
C MET A 1 -29.38 -8.77 -3.47
N VAL A 2 -28.23 -8.08 -3.46
CA VAL A 2 -27.01 -8.58 -2.80
C VAL A 2 -27.13 -8.13 -1.34
N THR A 3 -27.21 -9.09 -0.43
CA THR A 3 -27.37 -8.85 1.01
C THR A 3 -26.07 -8.26 1.57
N SER A 4 -26.20 -7.27 2.46
CA SER A 4 -25.10 -6.44 2.98
C SER A 4 -24.17 -7.16 3.98
N ASP A 5 -24.08 -8.48 3.92
CA ASP A 5 -23.54 -9.32 4.99
C ASP A 5 -22.09 -9.76 4.72
N PHE A 6 -21.28 -8.93 4.04
CA PHE A 6 -19.90 -9.26 3.65
C PHE A 6 -18.82 -8.25 4.06
N ILE A 7 -19.11 -7.28 4.95
CA ILE A 7 -18.07 -6.36 5.44
C ILE A 7 -17.92 -6.49 6.96
N ASP A 8 -17.42 -7.65 7.41
CA ASP A 8 -16.88 -7.78 8.76
C ASP A 8 -15.46 -7.18 8.88
N ALA A 9 -14.79 -6.93 7.75
CA ALA A 9 -13.49 -6.26 7.68
C ALA A 9 -13.39 -5.36 6.43
N PRO A 10 -12.65 -4.23 6.49
CA PRO A 10 -12.43 -3.40 5.32
C PRO A 10 -11.63 -4.17 4.27
N THR A 11 -12.05 -4.06 3.02
CA THR A 11 -11.29 -4.56 1.86
C THR A 11 -9.98 -3.80 1.70
N ILE A 12 -8.98 -4.41 1.05
CA ILE A 12 -7.71 -3.75 0.71
C ILE A 12 -7.97 -2.37 0.07
N SER A 13 -8.86 -2.29 -0.91
CA SER A 13 -9.18 -1.02 -1.59
C SER A 13 -9.73 0.06 -0.67
N GLN A 14 -10.54 -0.31 0.34
CA GLN A 14 -11.04 0.62 1.35
C GLN A 14 -9.91 1.13 2.25
N VAL A 15 -9.00 0.26 2.69
CA VAL A 15 -7.84 0.66 3.51
C VAL A 15 -6.89 1.56 2.72
N LEU A 16 -6.58 1.20 1.47
CA LEU A 16 -5.73 2.02 0.59
C LEU A 16 -6.32 3.42 0.36
N LYS A 17 -7.63 3.51 0.17
CA LYS A 17 -8.33 4.80 0.05
C LYS A 17 -8.21 5.61 1.35
N TRP A 18 -8.39 4.98 2.51
CA TRP A 18 -8.29 5.66 3.80
C TRP A 18 -6.86 6.18 4.07
N LEU A 19 -5.83 5.37 3.81
CA LEU A 19 -4.43 5.78 3.94
C LEU A 19 -4.11 7.00 3.06
N ARG A 20 -4.60 7.01 1.82
CA ARG A 20 -4.42 8.15 0.90
C ARG A 20 -5.18 9.38 1.36
N ASP A 21 -6.47 9.23 1.66
CA ASP A 21 -7.37 10.37 1.86
C ASP A 21 -7.19 10.99 3.25
N GLU A 22 -7.02 10.16 4.29
CA GLU A 22 -6.96 10.62 5.69
C GLU A 22 -5.53 10.75 6.22
N LYS A 23 -4.61 9.87 5.78
CA LYS A 23 -3.22 9.84 6.26
C LYS A 23 -2.21 10.45 5.30
N LYS A 24 -2.63 10.78 4.08
CA LYS A 24 -1.78 11.29 3.00
C LYS A 24 -0.58 10.36 2.68
N ILE A 25 -0.81 9.06 2.85
CA ILE A 25 0.13 8.00 2.48
C ILE A 25 -0.36 7.37 1.18
N HIS A 26 0.48 7.39 0.16
CA HIS A 26 0.21 6.82 -1.16
C HIS A 26 1.11 5.61 -1.40
N PHE A 27 0.57 4.61 -2.08
CA PHE A 27 1.34 3.47 -2.57
C PHE A 27 1.28 3.43 -4.09
N GLU A 28 2.45 3.37 -4.73
CA GLU A 28 2.57 3.04 -6.14
C GLU A 28 2.96 1.57 -6.25
N PHE A 29 2.10 0.77 -6.88
CA PHE A 29 2.36 -0.63 -7.16
C PHE A 29 2.86 -0.77 -8.59
N VAL A 30 4.12 -1.17 -8.75
CA VAL A 30 4.76 -1.36 -10.05
C VAL A 30 4.73 -2.84 -10.42
N ALA A 31 3.90 -3.20 -11.39
CA ALA A 31 3.90 -4.54 -11.97
C ALA A 31 5.11 -4.70 -12.91
N ALA A 32 6.11 -5.45 -12.47
CA ALA A 32 7.30 -5.81 -13.21
C ALA A 32 7.19 -7.24 -13.77
N ALA A 33 8.14 -7.61 -14.64
CA ALA A 33 8.20 -8.95 -15.23
C ALA A 33 8.37 -10.09 -14.20
N TYR A 34 8.80 -9.74 -12.98
CA TYR A 34 9.10 -10.66 -11.89
C TYR A 34 8.20 -10.46 -10.66
N GLY A 35 7.10 -9.68 -10.77
CA GLY A 35 6.17 -9.47 -9.65
C GLY A 35 5.79 -8.01 -9.44
N TYR A 36 5.36 -7.67 -8.23
CA TYR A 36 4.95 -6.32 -7.82
C TYR A 36 5.98 -5.72 -6.86
N ASN A 37 6.51 -4.55 -7.22
CA ASN A 37 7.27 -3.70 -6.30
C ASN A 37 6.36 -2.60 -5.75
N VAL A 38 6.70 -2.05 -4.59
CA VAL A 38 5.91 -0.96 -3.98
C VAL A 38 6.79 0.21 -3.64
N ILE A 39 6.32 1.40 -3.99
CA ILE A 39 6.86 2.66 -3.51
C ILE A 39 5.87 3.23 -2.51
N ILE A 40 6.32 3.40 -1.27
CA ILE A 40 5.54 4.06 -0.21
C ILE A 40 5.95 5.52 -0.16
N SER A 41 4.96 6.40 -0.28
CA SER A 41 5.14 7.84 -0.38
C SER A 41 4.27 8.56 0.63
N GLN A 42 4.88 9.41 1.47
CA GLN A 42 4.15 10.24 2.44
C GLN A 42 4.47 11.73 2.25
N THR A 43 3.43 12.56 2.30
CA THR A 43 3.59 14.01 2.43
C THR A 43 3.18 14.43 3.86
N PRO A 44 4.08 15.03 4.64
CA PRO A 44 3.83 15.41 6.04
C PRO A 44 2.96 16.67 6.14
N ASP A 45 2.88 17.48 5.08
CA ASP A 45 2.08 18.69 5.00
C ASP A 45 0.98 18.54 3.94
N ALA A 46 -0.26 18.82 4.35
CA ALA A 46 -1.49 18.56 3.59
C ALA A 46 -1.66 19.37 2.28
N GLY A 47 -0.60 19.95 1.74
CA GLY A 47 -0.59 20.75 0.51
C GLY A 47 0.61 20.53 -0.43
N GLY A 48 1.49 19.57 -0.17
CA GLY A 48 2.74 19.39 -0.93
C GLY A 48 2.63 18.51 -2.19
N THR A 49 3.35 18.92 -3.25
CA THR A 49 3.73 18.09 -4.41
C THR A 49 5.00 17.26 -4.15
N ASP A 50 5.56 17.36 -2.95
CA ASP A 50 6.85 16.79 -2.57
C ASP A 50 6.68 15.59 -1.63
N TYR A 51 7.40 14.51 -1.94
CA TYR A 51 7.50 13.30 -1.13
C TYR A 51 8.67 13.42 -0.17
N TYR A 52 8.41 13.34 1.14
CA TYR A 52 9.47 13.45 2.15
C TYR A 52 9.97 12.09 2.65
N TYR A 53 9.20 11.03 2.37
CA TYR A 53 9.59 9.65 2.63
C TYR A 53 9.24 8.81 1.41
N THR A 54 10.26 8.19 0.81
CA THR A 54 10.15 7.26 -0.30
C THR A 54 10.85 5.98 0.11
N HIS A 55 10.08 4.91 0.33
CA HIS A 55 10.60 3.58 0.55
C HIS A 55 10.29 2.72 -0.67
N MET A 56 11.31 2.39 -1.45
CA MET A 56 11.21 1.28 -2.42
C MET A 56 11.33 0.00 -1.62
N ASN A 57 10.27 -0.79 -1.66
CA ASN A 57 10.21 -2.04 -0.93
C ASN A 57 10.57 -3.19 -1.86
N ASP A 58 11.79 -3.71 -1.66
CA ASP A 58 12.35 -4.85 -2.38
C ASP A 58 12.40 -6.09 -1.46
N ASP A 59 11.63 -6.10 -0.36
CA ASP A 59 11.56 -7.20 0.62
C ASP A 59 10.58 -8.31 0.22
N GLY A 60 10.13 -8.31 -1.03
CA GLY A 60 9.22 -9.31 -1.55
C GLY A 60 9.85 -10.72 -1.51
N PRO A 61 9.04 -11.77 -1.28
CA PRO A 61 9.55 -13.11 -0.98
C PRO A 61 10.17 -13.84 -2.18
N ASN A 62 10.08 -13.29 -3.40
CA ASN A 62 10.62 -13.93 -4.59
C ASN A 62 12.07 -13.51 -4.89
N ASP A 63 12.71 -14.22 -5.82
CA ASP A 63 14.14 -14.05 -6.15
C ASP A 63 14.50 -12.63 -6.65
N GLY A 64 13.51 -11.84 -7.07
CA GLY A 64 13.67 -10.46 -7.52
C GLY A 64 13.38 -9.41 -6.45
N GLY A 65 13.06 -9.80 -5.21
CA GLY A 65 12.65 -8.88 -4.15
C GLY A 65 11.22 -8.35 -4.31
N ALA A 66 10.39 -9.00 -5.13
CA ALA A 66 9.01 -8.59 -5.40
C ALA A 66 7.99 -9.57 -4.80
N TRP A 67 6.73 -9.15 -4.78
CA TRP A 67 5.60 -10.02 -4.47
C TRP A 67 5.01 -10.62 -5.74
N ASP A 68 4.69 -11.91 -5.71
CA ASP A 68 4.09 -12.59 -6.86
C ASP A 68 2.68 -12.06 -7.16
N ARG A 69 1.98 -11.55 -6.13
CA ARG A 69 0.63 -11.00 -6.25
C ARG A 69 0.49 -9.60 -5.70
N PHE A 70 -0.40 -8.84 -6.32
CA PHE A 70 -0.80 -7.51 -5.86
C PHE A 70 -1.34 -7.54 -4.41
N GLU A 71 -2.19 -8.52 -4.06
CA GLU A 71 -2.79 -8.54 -2.73
C GLU A 71 -1.76 -8.77 -1.62
N GLU A 72 -0.70 -9.52 -1.90
CA GLU A 72 0.39 -9.79 -0.95
C GLU A 72 1.23 -8.53 -0.74
N ALA A 73 1.60 -7.84 -1.84
CA ALA A 73 2.29 -6.56 -1.79
C ALA A 73 1.47 -5.52 -1.00
N ALA A 74 0.17 -5.44 -1.30
CA ALA A 74 -0.72 -4.46 -0.68
C ALA A 74 -0.93 -4.73 0.81
N LEU A 75 -1.09 -5.99 1.20
CA LEU A 75 -1.25 -6.35 2.60
C LEU A 75 0.03 -6.04 3.41
N TYR A 76 1.19 -6.44 2.89
CA TYR A 76 2.48 -6.12 3.53
C TYR A 76 2.63 -4.62 3.74
N CYS A 77 2.37 -3.80 2.72
CA CYS A 77 2.53 -2.35 2.83
C CYS A 77 1.53 -1.71 3.80
N ILE A 78 0.30 -2.23 3.85
CA ILE A 78 -0.68 -1.80 4.86
C ILE A 78 -0.15 -2.08 6.26
N GLU A 79 0.31 -3.31 6.53
CA GLU A 79 0.85 -3.71 7.83
C GLU A 79 2.07 -2.87 8.21
N TYR A 80 3.03 -2.73 7.29
CA TYR A 80 4.22 -1.90 7.50
C TYR A 80 3.86 -0.47 7.90
N VAL A 81 2.94 0.17 7.17
CA VAL A 81 2.55 1.55 7.46
C VAL A 81 1.83 1.68 8.79
N LEU A 82 0.96 0.72 9.12
CA LEU A 82 0.26 0.71 10.40
C LEU A 82 1.22 0.54 11.59
N ASP A 83 2.28 -0.24 11.42
CA ASP A 83 3.23 -0.52 12.49
C ASP A 83 4.33 0.55 12.64
N ASN A 84 4.65 1.30 11.56
CA ASN A 84 5.83 2.15 11.51
C ASN A 84 5.57 3.64 11.26
N LEU A 85 4.47 4.01 10.59
CA LEU A 85 4.25 5.39 10.10
C LEU A 85 3.00 6.08 10.66
N ILE A 86 2.11 5.34 11.35
CA ILE A 86 0.84 5.86 11.89
C ILE A 86 0.81 5.81 13.42
#